data_AF-A0AAW1V8A1-F1
#
_entry.id   AF-A0AAW1V8A1-F1
#
_cell.length_a   1.000
_cell.length_b   1.000
_cell.length_c   1.000
_cell.angle_alpha   90.00
_cell.angle_beta   90.00
_cell.angle_gamma   90.00
#
_symmetry.space_group_name_H-M   'P 1'
#
loop_
_entity.id
_entity.type
_entity.pdbx_description
1 polymer ?
#
loop_
_entity_poly.entity_id
_entity_poly.type
_entity_poly.pdbx_seq_one_letter_code
_entity_poly.pdbx_strand_id
1 'polypeptide(L)'
;MNDQMKQENEMMQKLLKKEKQKRKKACEKIEKLEEKVMRLEQEKRNKNLIINNVPFKKEEKTEEIVTMIIQQLGMNIDTKKLMCKRLSTKEIAPILIELPNKDMLDLIMKKTQGKGCYEAKRLWSTGG
;
A
#
# COMPACT_ATOMS: atom_id res chain seq x y z
N MET A 1 -53.89 -2.91 34.78
CA MET A 1 -52.79 -3.75 34.22
C MET A 1 -52.25 -3.24 32.87
N ASN A 2 -52.88 -2.26 32.21
CA ASN A 2 -52.41 -1.72 30.92
C ASN A 2 -51.31 -0.63 31.01
N ASP A 3 -51.21 0.09 32.13
CA ASP A 3 -50.27 1.23 32.23
C ASP A 3 -48.80 0.82 32.39
N GLN A 4 -48.51 -0.27 33.10
CA GLN A 4 -47.14 -0.82 33.21
C GLN A 4 -46.63 -1.31 31.85
N MET A 5 -47.47 -2.04 31.11
CA MET A 5 -47.10 -2.58 29.80
C MET A 5 -46.85 -1.46 28.77
N LYS A 6 -47.57 -0.33 28.89
CA LYS A 6 -47.34 0.85 28.07
C LYS A 6 -46.03 1.57 28.41
N GLN A 7 -45.70 1.70 29.70
CA GLN A 7 -44.42 2.28 30.15
C GLN A 7 -43.21 1.42 29.72
N GLU A 8 -43.31 0.09 29.84
CA GLU A 8 -42.27 -0.83 29.39
C GLU A 8 -42.04 -0.74 27.88
N ASN A 9 -43.11 -0.67 27.09
CA ASN A 9 -43.00 -0.48 25.64
C ASN A 9 -42.36 0.86 25.25
N GLU A 10 -42.72 1.95 25.93
CA GLU A 10 -42.09 3.26 25.69
C GLU A 10 -40.60 3.26 26.06
N MET A 11 -40.24 2.60 27.16
CA MET A 11 -38.86 2.43 27.58
C MET A 11 -38.07 1.58 26.57
N MET A 12 -38.63 0.47 26.12
CA MET A 12 -38.02 -0.42 25.14
C MET A 12 -37.84 0.27 23.78
N GLN A 13 -38.82 1.07 23.33
CA GLN A 13 -38.67 1.87 22.12
C GLN A 13 -37.58 2.93 22.23
N LYS A 14 -37.44 3.58 23.40
CA LYS A 14 -36.35 4.54 23.64
C LYS A 14 -34.98 3.86 23.59
N LEU A 15 -34.85 2.67 24.18
CA LEU A 15 -33.62 1.88 24.12
C LEU A 15 -33.29 1.45 22.69
N LEU A 16 -34.27 0.95 21.94
CA LEU A 16 -34.12 0.59 20.52
C LEU A 16 -33.67 1.78 19.66
N LYS A 17 -34.25 2.97 19.87
CA LYS A 17 -33.83 4.20 19.17
C LYS A 17 -32.38 4.56 19.49
N LYS A 18 -31.97 4.48 20.76
CA LYS A 18 -30.58 4.72 21.17
C LYS A 18 -29.60 3.72 20.54
N GLU A 19 -29.92 2.42 20.56
CA GLU A 19 -29.09 1.39 19.95
C GLU A 19 -28.99 1.53 18.43
N LYS A 20 -30.10 1.85 17.74
CA LYS A 20 -30.06 2.17 16.30
C LYS A 20 -29.15 3.37 15.99
N GLN A 21 -29.20 4.43 16.80
CA GLN A 21 -28.31 5.58 16.65
C GLN A 21 -26.84 5.23 16.91
N LYS A 22 -26.54 4.44 17.94
CA LYS A 22 -25.18 3.96 18.21
C LYS A 22 -24.65 3.12 17.06
N ARG A 23 -25.46 2.18 16.55
CA ARG A 23 -25.11 1.34 15.39
C ARG A 23 -24.82 2.19 14.16
N LYS A 24 -25.67 3.18 13.87
CA LYS A 24 -25.44 4.10 12.75
C LYS A 24 -24.10 4.83 12.87
N LYS A 25 -23.82 5.42 14.04
CA LYS A 25 -22.52 6.10 14.30
C LYS A 25 -21.32 5.15 14.23
N ALA A 26 -21.48 3.89 14.63
CA ALA A 26 -20.42 2.89 14.53
C ALA A 26 -20.15 2.53 13.06
N CYS A 27 -21.19 2.30 12.26
CA CYS A 27 -21.05 2.07 10.82
C CYS A 27 -20.36 3.23 10.11
N GLU A 28 -20.80 4.47 10.36
CA GLU A 28 -20.15 5.67 9.79
C GLU A 28 -18.67 5.80 10.19
N LYS A 29 -18.30 5.36 11.40
CA LYS A 29 -16.89 5.35 11.83
C LYS A 29 -16.08 4.25 11.12
N ILE A 30 -16.68 3.07 10.94
CA ILE A 30 -16.04 1.96 10.23
C ILE A 30 -15.78 2.36 8.78
N GLU A 31 -16.77 2.90 8.07
CA GLU A 31 -16.63 3.36 6.68
C GLU A 31 -15.48 4.38 6.55
N LYS A 32 -15.41 5.37 7.45
CA LYS A 32 -14.32 6.35 7.45
C LYS A 32 -12.94 5.73 7.71
N LEU A 33 -12.88 4.69 8.54
CA LEU A 33 -11.62 3.97 8.79
C LEU A 33 -11.22 3.12 7.60
N GLU A 34 -12.16 2.45 6.93
CA GLU A 34 -11.92 1.70 5.71
C GLU A 34 -11.40 2.62 4.59
N GLU A 35 -12.03 3.77 4.37
CA GLU A 35 -11.55 4.79 3.43
C GLU A 35 -10.13 5.25 3.76
N LYS A 36 -9.83 5.49 5.05
CA LYS A 36 -8.50 5.91 5.50
C LYS A 36 -7.46 4.82 5.26
N VAL A 37 -7.78 3.56 5.56
CA VAL A 37 -6.89 2.42 5.30
C VAL A 37 -6.63 2.28 3.80
N MET A 38 -7.67 2.31 2.98
CA MET A 38 -7.52 2.26 1.52
C MET A 38 -6.64 3.39 0.99
N ARG A 39 -6.80 4.61 1.50
CA ARG A 39 -5.97 5.76 1.12
C ARG A 39 -4.51 5.56 1.51
N LEU A 40 -4.24 5.13 2.74
CA LEU A 40 -2.88 4.88 3.22
C LEU A 40 -2.20 3.74 2.45
N GLU A 41 -2.92 2.66 2.16
CA GLU A 41 -2.40 1.59 1.30
C GLU A 41 -2.08 2.10 -0.10
N GLN A 42 -2.96 2.93 -0.67
CA GLN A 42 -2.73 3.49 -2.00
C GLN A 42 -1.52 4.43 -2.00
N GLU A 43 -1.36 5.27 -0.98
CA GLU A 43 -0.19 6.13 -0.80
C GLU A 43 1.09 5.31 -0.67
N LYS A 44 1.06 4.19 0.05
CA LYS A 44 2.20 3.27 0.15
C LYS A 44 2.51 2.60 -1.19
N ARG A 45 1.50 2.08 -1.89
CA ARG A 45 1.66 1.46 -3.22
C ARG A 45 2.19 2.46 -4.26
N ASN A 46 1.77 3.72 -4.19
CA ASN A 46 2.18 4.78 -5.12
C ASN A 46 3.65 5.19 -5.01
N LYS A 47 4.40 4.63 -4.04
CA LYS A 47 5.85 4.85 -3.89
C LYS A 47 6.66 3.59 -4.12
N ASN A 48 5.99 2.45 -4.34
CA ASN A 48 6.65 1.17 -4.53
C ASN A 48 7.02 0.96 -5.99
N LEU A 49 8.29 0.64 -6.22
CA LEU A 49 8.84 0.23 -7.50
C LEU A 49 9.16 -1.27 -7.44
N ILE A 50 8.72 -2.03 -8.44
CA ILE A 50 9.24 -3.38 -8.66
C ILE A 50 10.20 -3.34 -9.84
N ILE A 51 11.42 -3.82 -9.62
CA ILE A 51 12.37 -4.12 -10.68
C ILE A 51 12.34 -5.63 -10.92
N ASN A 52 11.87 -6.04 -12.10
CA ASN A 52 11.85 -7.44 -12.51
C ASN A 52 13.17 -7.85 -13.17
N ASN A 53 13.36 -9.15 -13.34
CA ASN A 53 14.49 -9.74 -14.06
C ASN A 53 15.87 -9.45 -13.46
N VAL A 54 15.95 -9.27 -12.13
CA VAL A 54 17.24 -9.03 -11.47
C VAL A 54 17.90 -10.37 -11.09
N PRO A 55 19.08 -10.69 -11.63
CA PRO A 55 19.78 -11.93 -11.30
C PRO A 55 20.15 -11.97 -9.81
N PHE A 56 20.11 -13.15 -9.20
CA PHE A 56 20.44 -13.39 -7.80
C PHE A 56 21.83 -14.02 -7.70
N LYS A 57 22.74 -13.39 -6.95
CA LYS A 57 23.95 -14.06 -6.45
C LYS A 57 23.91 -14.11 -4.94
N LYS A 58 24.27 -15.26 -4.35
CA LYS A 58 24.17 -15.53 -2.91
C LYS A 58 24.93 -14.53 -2.02
N GLU A 59 25.96 -13.87 -2.54
CA GLU A 59 26.83 -12.96 -1.79
C GLU A 59 26.52 -11.46 -2.04
N GLU A 60 25.61 -11.12 -2.96
CA GLU A 60 25.31 -9.72 -3.30
C GLU A 60 24.31 -9.08 -2.34
N LYS A 61 24.59 -7.85 -1.90
CA LYS A 61 23.65 -7.04 -1.12
C LYS A 61 22.62 -6.41 -2.06
N THR A 62 21.33 -6.54 -1.71
CA THR A 62 20.21 -6.03 -2.52
C THR A 62 20.31 -4.51 -2.72
N GLU A 63 20.73 -3.76 -1.70
CA GLU A 63 20.93 -2.31 -1.76
C GLU A 63 21.98 -1.88 -2.79
N GLU A 64 23.08 -2.62 -2.91
CA GLU A 64 24.16 -2.33 -3.87
C GLU A 64 23.67 -2.49 -5.31
N ILE A 65 22.94 -3.59 -5.58
CA ILE A 65 22.30 -3.82 -6.88
C ILE A 65 21.31 -2.70 -7.21
N VAL A 66 20.45 -2.33 -6.26
CA VAL A 66 19.47 -1.23 -6.46
C VAL A 66 20.18 0.09 -6.75
N THR A 67 21.30 0.36 -6.06
CA THR A 67 22.13 1.55 -6.31
C THR A 67 22.65 1.57 -7.73
N MET A 68 23.22 0.46 -8.21
CA MET A 68 23.72 0.33 -9.57
C MET A 68 22.62 0.59 -10.61
N ILE A 69 21.45 -0.01 -10.42
CA ILE A 69 20.33 0.14 -11.37
C ILE A 69 19.83 1.59 -11.39
N ILE A 70 19.64 2.22 -10.24
CA ILE A 70 19.20 3.61 -10.15
C ILE A 70 20.24 4.57 -10.76
N GLN A 71 21.54 4.33 -10.54
CA GLN A 71 22.63 5.11 -11.15
C GLN A 71 22.67 4.95 -12.68
N GLN A 72 22.43 3.76 -13.22
CA GLN A 72 22.32 3.53 -14.67
C GLN A 72 21.15 4.29 -15.30
N LEU A 73 20.08 4.55 -14.53
CA LEU A 73 18.99 5.43 -14.93
C LEU A 73 19.35 6.93 -14.80
N GLY A 74 20.58 7.27 -14.41
CA GLY A 74 21.04 8.64 -14.25
C GLY A 74 20.34 9.33 -13.08
N MET A 75 20.05 8.59 -12.01
CA MET A 75 19.48 9.12 -10.78
C MET A 75 20.45 8.93 -9.64
N ASN A 76 20.56 9.97 -8.79
CA ASN A 76 21.39 9.94 -7.60
C ASN A 76 20.46 9.89 -6.38
N ILE A 77 20.04 8.69 -6.01
CA ILE A 77 19.22 8.45 -4.81
C ILE A 77 20.10 7.76 -3.77
N ASP A 78 20.02 8.23 -2.53
CA ASP A 78 20.61 7.54 -1.37
C ASP A 78 19.80 6.27 -1.05
N THR A 79 20.20 5.17 -1.68
CA THR A 79 19.57 3.84 -1.56
C THR A 79 19.71 3.22 -0.20
N LYS A 80 20.68 3.65 0.63
CA LYS A 80 20.87 3.15 2.00
C LYS A 80 19.71 3.52 2.93
N LYS A 81 18.92 4.53 2.56
CA LYS A 81 17.72 4.96 3.28
C LYS A 81 16.44 4.35 2.72
N LEU A 82 16.53 3.59 1.64
CA LEU A 82 15.37 2.97 1.00
C LEU A 82 15.15 1.56 1.54
N MET A 83 13.89 1.19 1.72
CA MET A 83 13.56 -0.20 1.98
C MET A 83 13.66 -0.97 0.66
N CYS A 84 14.68 -1.83 0.57
CA CYS A 84 14.92 -2.69 -0.58
C CYS A 84 14.73 -4.13 -0.15
N LYS A 85 13.76 -4.83 -0.75
CA LYS A 85 13.45 -6.22 -0.42
C LYS A 85 13.35 -7.06 -1.68
N ARG A 86 14.16 -8.12 -1.75
CA ARG A 86 14.01 -9.15 -2.77
C ARG A 86 12.83 -10.04 -2.41
N LEU A 87 11.95 -10.31 -3.39
CA LEU A 87 10.71 -11.05 -3.15
C LEU A 87 10.84 -12.57 -3.34
N SER A 88 12.00 -13.06 -3.79
CA SER A 88 12.26 -14.49 -3.97
C SER A 88 13.76 -14.80 -3.93
N THR A 89 14.10 -16.07 -3.69
CA THR A 89 15.47 -16.63 -3.72
C THR A 89 15.80 -17.33 -5.04
N LYS A 90 14.91 -17.28 -6.03
CA LYS A 90 15.15 -17.82 -7.38
C LYS A 90 16.33 -17.09 -8.06
N GLU A 91 16.97 -17.76 -9.03
CA GLU A 91 18.08 -17.22 -9.82
C GLU A 91 17.78 -15.86 -10.45
N ILE A 92 16.51 -15.62 -10.78
CA ILE A 92 15.99 -14.32 -11.19
C ILE A 92 14.84 -14.00 -10.25
N ALA A 93 14.96 -12.90 -9.50
CA ALA A 93 13.92 -12.51 -8.55
C ALA A 93 13.64 -11.00 -8.62
N PRO A 94 12.36 -10.60 -8.49
CA PRO A 94 12.01 -9.20 -8.43
C PRO A 94 12.48 -8.56 -7.12
N ILE A 95 12.88 -7.29 -7.22
CA ILE A 95 13.22 -6.46 -6.07
C ILE A 95 12.13 -5.40 -5.92
N LEU A 96 11.54 -5.35 -4.73
CA LEU A 96 10.67 -4.28 -4.29
C LEU A 96 11.54 -3.16 -3.67
N ILE A 97 11.30 -1.94 -4.11
CA ILE A 97 11.94 -0.73 -3.57
C ILE A 97 10.83 0.21 -3.13
N GLU A 98 10.84 0.61 -1.87
CA GLU A 98 9.99 1.68 -1.36
C GLU A 98 10.72 3.02 -1.53
N LEU A 99 10.25 3.84 -2.47
CA LEU A 99 10.78 5.17 -2.74
C LEU A 99 10.23 6.18 -1.72
N PRO A 100 10.93 7.30 -1.46
CA PRO A 100 10.48 8.27 -0.47
C PRO A 100 9.19 9.00 -0.89
N ASN A 101 8.96 9.18 -2.20
CA ASN A 101 7.77 9.83 -2.73
C ASN A 101 7.39 9.30 -4.13
N LYS A 102 6.16 9.63 -4.53
CA LYS A 102 5.59 9.25 -5.83
C LYS A 102 6.32 9.92 -6.99
N ASP A 103 6.81 11.15 -6.81
CA ASP A 103 7.50 11.89 -7.86
C ASP A 103 8.77 11.17 -8.32
N MET A 104 9.50 10.54 -7.39
CA MET A 104 10.64 9.68 -7.74
C MET A 104 10.20 8.44 -8.51
N LEU A 105 9.10 7.81 -8.14
CA LEU A 105 8.55 6.67 -8.89
C LEU A 105 8.20 7.11 -10.33
N ASP A 106 7.48 8.21 -10.47
CA ASP A 106 7.08 8.76 -11.77
C ASP A 106 8.31 9.15 -12.62
N LEU A 107 9.35 9.71 -12.00
CA LEU A 107 10.61 10.04 -12.67
C LEU A 107 11.36 8.78 -13.14
N ILE A 108 11.47 7.75 -12.29
CA ILE A 108 12.08 6.46 -12.66
C ILE A 108 11.29 5.84 -13.81
N MET A 109 9.96 5.77 -13.71
CA MET A 109 9.09 5.19 -14.73
C MET A 109 9.26 5.91 -16.09
N LYS A 110 9.32 7.25 -16.10
CA LYS A 110 9.59 8.04 -17.31
C LYS A 110 10.97 7.75 -17.91
N LYS A 111 12.01 7.57 -17.09
CA LYS A 111 13.36 7.26 -17.58
C LYS A 111 13.52 5.83 -18.07
N THR A 112 12.71 4.90 -17.57
CA THR A 112 12.67 3.50 -18.02
C THR A 112 11.81 3.31 -19.27
N GLN A 113 10.88 4.21 -19.58
CA GLN A 113 10.17 4.26 -20.86
C GLN A 113 11.15 4.61 -21.99
N GLY A 114 11.84 3.59 -22.54
CA GLY A 114 12.76 3.73 -23.67
C GLY A 114 14.15 3.12 -23.47
N LYS A 115 14.49 2.58 -22.28
CA LYS A 115 15.77 1.89 -22.02
C LYS A 115 15.54 0.42 -21.70
N GLY A 116 15.84 -0.47 -22.65
CA GLY A 116 15.58 -1.91 -22.59
C GLY A 116 16.55 -2.73 -21.73
N CYS A 117 16.69 -2.41 -20.44
CA CYS A 117 17.53 -3.22 -19.53
C CYS A 117 16.79 -3.81 -18.32
N TYR A 118 15.76 -3.12 -17.80
CA TYR A 118 14.95 -3.64 -16.67
C TYR A 118 13.49 -3.21 -16.80
N GLU A 119 12.56 -4.15 -16.60
CA GLU A 119 11.13 -3.84 -16.53
C GLU A 119 10.76 -3.30 -15.14
N ALA A 120 10.89 -1.98 -14.99
CA ALA A 120 10.28 -1.24 -13.90
C ALA A 120 8.75 -1.23 -14.12
N LYS A 121 8.02 -1.96 -13.27
CA LYS A 121 6.56 -1.97 -13.29
C LYS A 121 6.05 -1.32 -12.00
N ARG A 122 5.01 -0.50 -12.13
CA ARG A 122 4.19 -0.13 -10.97
C ARG A 122 3.53 -1.40 -10.45
N LEU A 123 3.47 -1.53 -9.13
CA LEU A 123 2.68 -2.58 -8.49
C LEU A 123 1.20 -2.19 -8.63
N TRP A 124 0.58 -2.52 -9.77
CA TRP A 124 -0.87 -2.48 -9.91
C TRP A 124 -1.33 -3.79 -9.32
N SER A 125 -2.23 -3.72 -8.34
CA SER A 125 -2.98 -4.89 -7.91
C SER A 125 -3.55 -5.52 -9.18
N THR A 126 -3.14 -6.75 -9.49
CA THR A 126 -3.95 -7.63 -10.32
C THR A 126 -5.29 -7.77 -9.59
N GLY A 127 -6.27 -6.97 -10.01
CA GLY A 127 -7.66 -7.16 -9.64
C GLY A 127 -8.20 -8.29 -10.50
N GLY A 128 -8.33 -9.46 -9.90
CA GLY A 128 -9.38 -10.41 -10.25
C GLY A 128 -10.66 -10.04 -9.54
#